data_AF-A0A3C1J960-F1
#
_entry.id   AF-A0A3C1J960-F1
#
_cell.length_a   1.000
_cell.length_b   1.000
_cell.length_c   1.000
_cell.angle_alpha   90.00
_cell.angle_beta   90.00
_cell.angle_gamma   90.00
#
_symmetry.space_group_name_H-M   'P 1'
#
loop_
_entity.id
_entity.type
_entity.pdbx_description
1 polymer ?
#
loop_
_entity_poly.entity_id
_entity_poly.type
_entity_poly.pdbx_seq_one_letter_code
_entity_poly.pdbx_strand_id
1 'polypeptide(L)'
;MLRNDVAVARQLNQLGDDKFARSLIKNIDLAEKLAGVCDKRRRGKDKLCQPAIAVLKLFIKRLELANRKCDNPADCDEEREWSAFRKEHGRDDDYKDFFRDWDRDDWHKHKKNCKRFVTDEALKIISEDAGWLIKSLGGSVEDELGKPGRGKHD
;
A
#
# COMPACT_ATOMS: atom_id res chain seq x y z
N MET A 1 -3.41 0.23 14.86
CA MET A 1 -2.06 -0.36 14.98
C MET A 1 -1.16 0.33 13.97
N LEU A 2 -1.25 0.00 12.67
CA LEU A 2 -0.46 0.63 11.60
C LEU A 2 -0.33 2.16 11.62
N ARG A 3 -1.41 2.90 11.90
CA ARG A 3 -1.36 4.38 11.99
C ARG A 3 -0.38 4.84 13.07
N ASN A 4 -0.35 4.14 14.20
CA ASN A 4 0.56 4.43 15.31
C ASN A 4 1.99 4.07 14.92
N ASP A 5 2.21 2.95 14.23
CA ASP A 5 3.55 2.52 13.82
C ASP A 5 4.16 3.53 12.84
N VAL A 6 3.36 4.04 11.89
CA VAL A 6 3.76 5.15 11.00
C VAL A 6 4.05 6.43 11.81
N ALA A 7 3.24 6.76 12.81
CA ALA A 7 3.43 7.94 13.64
C ALA A 7 4.71 7.85 14.50
N VAL A 8 4.97 6.70 15.12
CA VAL A 8 6.17 6.44 15.93
C VAL A 8 7.42 6.41 15.05
N ALA A 9 7.40 5.69 13.92
CA ALA A 9 8.52 5.68 12.98
C ALA A 9 8.85 7.09 12.49
N ARG A 10 7.83 7.94 12.28
CA ARG A 10 8.04 9.35 11.96
C ARG A 10 8.69 10.13 13.10
N GLN A 11 8.21 9.99 14.33
CA GLN A 11 8.79 10.65 15.52
C GLN A 11 10.25 10.26 15.74
N LEU A 12 10.61 9.02 15.40
CA LEU A 12 11.98 8.50 15.49
C LEU A 12 12.86 8.85 14.28
N ASN A 13 12.37 9.69 13.36
CA ASN A 13 13.04 10.03 12.09
C ASN A 13 13.40 8.81 11.22
N GLN A 14 12.67 7.71 11.38
CA GLN A 14 12.83 6.49 10.59
C GLN A 14 11.96 6.46 9.32
N LEU A 15 11.12 7.48 9.16
CA LEU A 15 10.19 7.64 8.06
C LEU A 15 10.35 9.04 7.45
N GLY A 16 10.09 9.14 6.14
CA GLY A 16 10.21 10.36 5.34
C GLY A 16 9.36 11.53 5.85
N ASP A 17 9.31 12.62 5.10
CA ASP A 17 8.68 13.86 5.57
C ASP A 17 7.20 13.71 5.98
N ASP A 18 6.66 14.72 6.66
CA ASP A 18 5.29 14.69 7.18
C ASP A 18 4.24 14.50 6.08
N LYS A 19 4.54 14.92 4.84
CA LYS A 19 3.61 14.73 3.72
C LYS A 19 3.59 13.25 3.32
N PHE A 20 4.74 12.59 3.27
CA PHE A 20 4.82 11.14 3.08
C PHE A 20 4.10 10.37 4.19
N ALA A 21 4.37 10.69 5.46
CA ALA A 21 3.70 10.06 6.60
C ALA A 21 2.18 10.21 6.54
N ARG A 22 1.67 11.41 6.24
CA ARG A 22 0.23 11.66 6.06
C ARG A 22 -0.37 10.87 4.90
N SER A 23 0.36 10.73 3.78
CA SER A 23 -0.11 9.94 2.63
C SER A 23 -0.17 8.45 2.95
N LEU A 24 0.76 7.92 3.76
CA LEU A 24 0.70 6.55 4.28
C LEU A 24 -0.48 6.35 5.22
N ILE A 25 -0.75 7.30 6.12
CA ILE A 25 -1.94 7.24 6.99
C ILE A 25 -3.21 7.21 6.14
N LYS A 26 -3.34 8.06 5.11
CA LYS A 26 -4.50 8.02 4.21
C LYS A 26 -4.70 6.64 3.55
N ASN A 27 -3.63 5.93 3.21
CA ASN A 27 -3.73 4.57 2.68
C ASN A 27 -4.30 3.60 3.70
N ILE A 28 -3.83 3.69 4.94
CA ILE A 28 -4.32 2.87 6.06
C ILE A 28 -5.80 3.17 6.31
N ASP A 29 -6.20 4.44 6.37
CA ASP A 29 -7.57 4.86 6.58
C ASP A 29 -8.52 4.30 5.50
N LEU A 30 -8.06 4.30 4.24
CA LEU A 30 -8.82 3.74 3.12
C LEU A 30 -8.91 2.21 3.20
N ALA A 31 -7.81 1.53 3.52
CA ALA A 31 -7.82 0.08 3.73
C ALA A 31 -8.77 -0.33 4.87
N GLU A 32 -8.74 0.39 5.99
CA GLU A 32 -9.64 0.18 7.13
C GLU A 32 -11.10 0.44 6.76
N LYS A 33 -11.38 1.46 5.94
CA LYS A 33 -12.73 1.71 5.42
C LYS A 33 -13.24 0.53 4.59
N LEU A 34 -12.40 0.00 3.70
CA LEU A 34 -12.73 -1.17 2.87
C LEU A 34 -12.91 -2.43 3.73
N ALA A 35 -12.06 -2.62 4.75
CA ALA A 35 -12.18 -3.72 5.70
C ALA A 35 -13.49 -3.63 6.52
N GLY A 36 -13.87 -2.44 6.98
CA GLY A 36 -15.12 -2.23 7.70
C GLY A 36 -16.37 -2.49 6.82
N VAL A 37 -16.29 -2.24 5.52
CA VAL A 37 -17.33 -2.66 4.56
C VAL A 37 -17.36 -4.18 4.41
N CYS A 38 -16.20 -4.84 4.37
CA CYS A 38 -16.10 -6.29 4.35
C CYS A 38 -16.73 -6.93 5.61
N ASP A 39 -16.39 -6.47 6.81
CA ASP A 39 -16.93 -7.03 8.07
C ASP A 39 -18.46 -6.92 8.15
N LYS A 40 -19.03 -5.83 7.63
CA LYS A 40 -20.50 -5.67 7.54
C LYS A 40 -21.15 -6.66 6.56
N ARG A 41 -20.43 -7.06 5.50
CA ARG A 41 -20.90 -8.02 4.48
C ARG A 41 -20.60 -9.49 4.85
N ARG A 42 -19.76 -9.73 5.86
CA ARG A 42 -19.26 -11.04 6.33
C ARG A 42 -20.34 -12.03 6.85
N ARG A 43 -21.62 -11.68 6.74
CA ARG A 43 -22.75 -12.62 6.95
C ARG A 43 -22.98 -13.58 5.76
N GLY A 44 -22.21 -13.48 4.66
CA GLY A 44 -22.26 -14.49 3.60
C GLY A 44 -21.10 -14.42 2.60
N LYS A 45 -20.21 -15.43 2.64
CA LYS A 45 -19.12 -15.78 1.70
C LYS A 45 -17.77 -15.06 1.82
N ASP A 46 -16.71 -15.87 1.81
CA ASP A 46 -15.30 -15.61 2.15
C ASP A 46 -14.48 -14.67 1.23
N LYS A 47 -15.08 -14.00 0.22
CA LYS A 47 -14.32 -13.25 -0.80
C LYS A 47 -14.30 -11.73 -0.64
N LEU A 48 -14.85 -11.18 0.45
CA LEU A 48 -15.25 -9.77 0.52
C LEU A 48 -14.15 -8.77 0.90
N CYS A 49 -13.02 -9.22 1.46
CA CYS A 49 -11.98 -8.32 1.96
C CYS A 49 -10.85 -8.06 0.95
N GLN A 50 -10.95 -8.60 -0.27
CA GLN A 50 -9.94 -8.45 -1.32
C GLN A 50 -9.57 -6.99 -1.60
N PRO A 51 -10.52 -6.02 -1.63
CA PRO A 51 -10.18 -4.61 -1.80
C PRO A 51 -9.27 -4.05 -0.70
N ALA A 52 -9.55 -4.38 0.55
CA ALA A 52 -8.71 -3.97 1.68
C ALA A 52 -7.31 -4.61 1.61
N ILE A 53 -7.25 -5.90 1.26
CA ILE A 53 -5.99 -6.63 1.08
C ILE A 53 -5.15 -6.01 -0.03
N ALA A 54 -5.75 -5.68 -1.17
CA ALA A 54 -5.05 -5.09 -2.31
C ALA A 54 -4.45 -3.72 -1.95
N VAL A 55 -5.18 -2.86 -1.23
CA VAL A 55 -4.66 -1.58 -0.74
C VAL A 55 -3.53 -1.77 0.27
N LEU A 56 -3.64 -2.75 1.19
CA LEU A 56 -2.56 -3.06 2.14
C LEU A 56 -1.29 -3.58 1.43
N LYS A 57 -1.44 -4.37 0.37
CA LYS A 57 -0.31 -4.81 -0.46
C LYS A 57 0.37 -3.64 -1.18
N LEU A 58 -0.43 -2.74 -1.77
CA LEU A 58 0.10 -1.50 -2.36
C LEU A 58 0.82 -0.64 -1.32
N PHE A 59 0.30 -0.57 -0.09
CA PHE A 59 0.92 0.13 1.02
C PHE A 59 2.31 -0.45 1.38
N ILE A 60 2.44 -1.79 1.49
CA ILE A 60 3.74 -2.43 1.72
C ILE A 60 4.69 -2.14 0.56
N LYS A 61 4.22 -2.29 -0.68
CA LYS A 61 5.03 -2.03 -1.88
C LYS A 61 5.60 -0.60 -1.90
N ARG A 62 4.79 0.35 -1.45
CA ARG A 62 5.19 1.75 -1.32
C ARG A 62 6.31 1.95 -0.30
N LEU A 63 6.24 1.27 0.85
CA LEU A 63 7.30 1.31 1.86
C LEU A 63 8.59 0.69 1.33
N GLU A 64 8.53 -0.43 0.61
CA GLU A 64 9.69 -1.05 -0.02
C GLU A 64 10.38 -0.10 -1.00
N LEU A 65 9.62 0.55 -1.90
CA LEU A 65 10.16 1.53 -2.83
C LEU A 65 10.79 2.73 -2.11
N ALA A 66 10.20 3.16 -0.98
CA ALA A 66 10.71 4.27 -0.18
C ALA A 66 11.92 3.90 0.70
N ASN A 67 12.16 2.62 0.95
CA ASN A 67 13.35 2.11 1.64
C ASN A 67 14.54 1.90 0.69
N ARG A 68 14.27 1.57 -0.57
CA ARG A 68 15.31 1.33 -1.58
C ARG A 68 16.23 2.55 -1.76
N LYS A 69 17.53 2.28 -1.80
CA LYS A 69 18.51 3.20 -2.37
C LYS A 69 18.51 3.01 -3.88
N CYS A 70 17.93 3.94 -4.61
CA CYS A 70 17.92 3.89 -6.06
C CYS A 70 19.02 4.79 -6.64
N ASP A 71 19.96 4.19 -7.36
CA ASP A 71 20.97 4.92 -8.13
C ASP A 71 20.32 5.62 -9.34
N ASN A 72 19.30 5.00 -9.94
CA ASN A 72 18.46 5.57 -10.98
C ASN A 72 17.07 5.91 -10.42
N PRO A 73 16.61 7.18 -10.49
CA PRO A 73 15.32 7.56 -9.93
C PRO A 73 14.10 6.79 -10.47
N ALA A 74 14.18 6.28 -11.70
CA ALA A 74 13.12 5.48 -12.30
C ALA A 74 12.84 4.16 -11.55
N ASP A 75 13.81 3.61 -10.83
CA ASP A 75 13.68 2.32 -10.13
C ASP A 75 12.91 2.44 -8.79
N CYS A 76 12.71 3.67 -8.32
CA CYS A 76 11.95 4.03 -7.13
C CYS A 76 10.64 4.77 -7.48
N ASP A 77 10.25 4.72 -8.76
CA ASP A 77 9.03 5.37 -9.23
C ASP A 77 7.78 4.60 -8.77
N GLU A 78 7.07 5.18 -7.81
CA GLU A 78 5.78 4.67 -7.33
C GLU A 78 4.71 4.70 -8.45
N GLU A 79 4.86 5.55 -9.47
CA GLU A 79 3.86 5.73 -10.53
C GLU A 79 3.65 4.47 -11.36
N ARG A 80 4.69 3.64 -11.51
CA ARG A 80 4.60 2.36 -12.23
C ARG A 80 3.68 1.38 -11.50
N GLU A 81 3.93 1.16 -10.21
CA GLU A 81 3.12 0.27 -9.38
C GLU A 81 1.69 0.81 -9.25
N TRP A 82 1.55 2.13 -9.11
CA TRP A 82 0.25 2.79 -9.09
C TRP A 82 -0.53 2.61 -10.39
N SER A 83 0.12 2.82 -11.53
CA SER A 83 -0.50 2.66 -12.85
C SER A 83 -0.95 1.22 -13.08
N ALA A 84 -0.17 0.23 -12.63
CA ALA A 84 -0.54 -1.17 -12.68
C ALA A 84 -1.78 -1.45 -11.81
N PHE A 85 -1.76 -0.99 -10.55
CA PHE A 85 -2.89 -1.14 -9.63
C PHE A 85 -4.17 -0.49 -10.17
N ARG A 86 -4.06 0.72 -10.71
CA ARG A 86 -5.17 1.44 -11.34
C ARG A 86 -5.67 0.74 -12.60
N LYS A 87 -4.80 0.14 -13.40
CA LYS A 87 -5.22 -0.62 -14.58
C LYS A 87 -6.02 -1.87 -14.19
N GLU A 88 -5.63 -2.52 -13.09
CA GLU A 88 -6.30 -3.72 -12.58
C GLU A 88 -7.64 -3.41 -11.90
N HIS A 89 -7.67 -2.40 -11.02
CA HIS A 89 -8.83 -2.14 -10.15
C HIS A 89 -9.63 -0.89 -10.53
N GLY A 90 -9.18 -0.09 -11.49
CA GLY A 90 -9.74 1.24 -11.82
C GLY A 90 -11.20 1.25 -12.28
N ARG A 91 -11.73 0.11 -12.72
CA ARG A 91 -13.13 -0.04 -13.15
C ARG A 91 -14.02 -0.65 -12.06
N ASP A 92 -13.44 -1.02 -10.94
CA ASP A 92 -14.07 -1.83 -9.91
C ASP A 92 -14.67 -0.89 -8.85
N ASP A 93 -16.00 -0.94 -8.68
CA ASP A 93 -16.74 0.06 -7.89
C ASP A 93 -16.29 0.10 -6.43
N ASP A 94 -15.80 -1.03 -5.91
CA ASP A 94 -15.24 -1.14 -4.56
C ASP A 94 -14.01 -0.22 -4.36
N TYR A 95 -13.31 0.20 -5.42
CA TYR A 95 -12.15 1.10 -5.37
C TYR A 95 -12.46 2.54 -5.80
N LYS A 96 -13.70 2.85 -6.16
CA LYS A 96 -14.06 4.20 -6.65
C LYS A 96 -13.75 5.30 -5.63
N ASP A 97 -14.09 5.05 -4.37
CA ASP A 97 -13.77 5.96 -3.25
C ASP A 97 -12.26 6.04 -3.03
N PHE A 98 -11.56 4.91 -3.14
CA PHE A 98 -10.11 4.84 -3.01
C PHE A 98 -9.43 5.72 -4.08
N PHE A 99 -9.76 5.55 -5.36
CA PHE A 99 -9.17 6.36 -6.43
C PHE A 99 -9.54 7.84 -6.31
N ARG A 100 -10.77 8.17 -5.91
CA ARG A 100 -11.16 9.57 -5.67
C ARG A 100 -10.32 10.22 -4.59
N ASP A 101 -10.15 9.54 -3.45
CA ASP A 101 -9.46 10.11 -2.30
C ASP A 101 -7.94 10.10 -2.50
N TRP A 102 -7.41 9.08 -3.19
CA TRP A 102 -6.03 9.03 -3.66
C TRP A 102 -5.74 10.15 -4.66
N ASP A 103 -6.56 10.36 -5.70
CA ASP A 103 -6.34 11.42 -6.70
C ASP A 103 -6.43 12.83 -6.12
N ARG A 104 -7.07 13.00 -4.96
CA ARG A 104 -7.06 14.25 -4.19
C ARG A 104 -5.81 14.41 -3.34
N ASP A 105 -5.05 13.34 -3.12
CA ASP A 105 -3.80 13.39 -2.37
C ASP A 105 -2.67 13.91 -3.27
N ASP A 106 -2.56 15.23 -3.37
CA ASP A 106 -1.56 15.89 -4.23
C ASP A 106 -0.11 15.44 -3.99
N TRP A 107 0.17 14.81 -2.84
CA TRP A 107 1.46 14.24 -2.54
C TRP A 107 1.98 13.25 -3.60
N HIS A 108 1.13 12.32 -4.08
CA HIS A 108 1.57 11.32 -5.07
C HIS A 108 1.92 11.96 -6.43
N LYS A 109 1.42 13.17 -6.72
CA LYS A 109 1.63 13.89 -7.99
C LYS A 109 2.94 14.69 -8.03
N HIS A 110 3.42 15.17 -6.88
CA HIS A 110 4.46 16.20 -6.81
C HIS A 110 5.87 15.70 -6.46
N LYS A 111 6.04 14.47 -5.96
CA LYS A 111 7.37 13.92 -5.65
C LYS A 111 7.64 12.62 -6.39
N LYS A 112 8.11 12.74 -7.63
CA LYS A 112 8.63 11.65 -8.46
C LYS A 112 10.10 11.30 -8.17
N ASN A 113 10.80 12.12 -7.39
CA ASN A 113 12.24 11.99 -7.16
C ASN A 113 12.56 11.48 -5.74
N CYS A 114 13.53 10.55 -5.69
CA CYS A 114 13.89 9.56 -4.66
C CYS A 114 14.34 10.02 -3.28
N LYS A 115 13.91 11.18 -2.77
CA LYS A 115 14.13 11.51 -1.35
C LYS A 115 12.97 11.02 -0.49
N ARG A 116 12.73 9.70 -0.54
CA ARG A 116 11.89 9.00 0.43
C ARG A 116 12.85 8.18 1.28
N PHE A 117 12.69 8.28 2.59
CA PHE A 117 13.54 7.58 3.53
C PHE A 117 12.62 6.74 4.39
N VAL A 118 12.81 5.42 4.35
CA VAL A 118 12.24 4.48 5.31
C VAL A 118 13.41 3.61 5.74
N THR A 119 13.69 3.53 7.03
CA THR A 119 14.75 2.64 7.52
C THR A 119 14.33 1.19 7.37
N ASP A 120 15.30 0.27 7.34
CA ASP A 120 15.02 -1.16 7.32
C ASP A 120 14.17 -1.58 8.53
N GLU A 121 14.44 -0.97 9.69
CA GLU A 121 13.69 -1.22 10.94
C GLU A 121 12.22 -0.78 10.81
N ALA A 122 11.96 0.44 10.32
CA ALA A 122 10.60 0.91 10.11
C ALA A 122 9.87 0.12 9.03
N LEU A 123 10.56 -0.23 7.94
CA LEU A 123 10.00 -1.10 6.90
C LEU A 123 9.58 -2.43 7.50
N LYS A 124 10.45 -3.06 8.30
CA LYS A 124 10.20 -4.36 8.92
C LYS A 124 8.99 -4.31 9.84
N ILE A 125 8.98 -3.42 10.83
CA ILE A 125 7.89 -3.32 11.81
C ILE A 125 6.55 -3.05 11.11
N ILE A 126 6.51 -2.02 10.26
CA ILE A 126 5.26 -1.60 9.61
C ILE A 126 4.77 -2.68 8.63
N SER A 127 5.66 -3.36 7.92
CA SER A 127 5.28 -4.44 6.98
C SER A 127 4.85 -5.71 7.70
N GLU A 128 5.43 -6.04 8.86
CA GLU A 128 5.00 -7.16 9.69
C GLU A 128 3.56 -6.93 10.20
N ASP A 129 3.27 -5.73 10.72
CA ASP A 129 1.93 -5.37 11.18
C ASP A 129 0.91 -5.32 10.02
N ALA A 130 1.32 -4.81 8.86
CA ALA A 130 0.48 -4.84 7.66
C ALA A 130 0.23 -6.28 7.19
N GLY A 131 1.24 -7.15 7.29
CA GLY A 131 1.13 -8.57 6.99
C GLY A 131 0.17 -9.30 7.93
N TRP A 132 0.20 -8.99 9.24
CA TRP A 132 -0.77 -9.49 10.20
C TRP A 132 -2.21 -9.08 9.84
N LEU A 133 -2.42 -7.83 9.42
CA LEU A 133 -3.72 -7.36 8.97
C LEU A 133 -4.17 -8.03 7.66
N ILE A 134 -3.28 -8.21 6.69
CA ILE A 134 -3.59 -8.96 5.47
C ILE A 134 -4.04 -10.39 5.80
N LYS A 135 -3.32 -11.07 6.70
CA LYS A 135 -3.66 -12.43 7.15
C LYS A 135 -5.00 -12.48 7.87
N SER A 136 -5.29 -11.53 8.76
CA SER A 136 -6.56 -11.49 9.50
C SER A 136 -7.78 -11.24 8.59
N LEU A 137 -7.57 -10.58 7.45
CA LEU A 137 -8.54 -10.38 6.38
C LEU A 137 -8.66 -11.58 5.43
N GLY A 138 -7.89 -12.65 5.63
CA GLY A 138 -7.91 -13.87 4.80
C GLY A 138 -7.02 -13.83 3.56
N GLY A 139 -6.06 -12.89 3.49
CA GLY A 139 -5.07 -12.79 2.41
C GLY A 139 -3.71 -13.38 2.77
N SER A 140 -2.84 -13.49 1.77
CA SER A 140 -1.39 -13.72 1.96
C SER A 140 -0.57 -12.60 1.32
N VAL A 141 0.58 -12.32 1.92
CA VAL A 141 1.60 -11.40 1.40
C VAL A 141 2.45 -12.06 0.31
N GLU A 142 2.48 -13.39 0.26
CA GLU A 142 3.37 -14.18 -0.62
C GLU A 142 2.95 -14.21 -2.10
N ASP A 143 1.71 -13.85 -2.43
CA ASP A 143 1.17 -14.05 -3.78
C ASP A 143 1.72 -13.11 -4.87
N GLU A 144 2.42 -12.03 -4.52
CA GLU A 144 2.78 -10.95 -5.47
C GLU A 144 4.28 -10.58 -5.47
N LEU A 145 5.09 -11.11 -4.54
CA LEU A 145 6.52 -10.78 -4.45
C LEU A 145 7.45 -11.71 -5.27
N GLY A 146 6.88 -12.65 -6.04
CA GLY A 146 7.64 -13.75 -6.65
C GLY A 146 7.24 -14.23 -8.05
N LYS A 147 6.55 -13.43 -8.88
CA LYS A 147 6.28 -13.82 -10.27
C LYS A 147 6.85 -12.82 -11.28
N PRO A 148 8.06 -13.05 -11.82
CA PRO A 148 8.30 -12.72 -13.22
C PRO A 148 7.25 -13.47 -14.06
N GLY A 149 6.66 -12.78 -15.03
CA GLY A 149 5.50 -13.23 -15.78
C GLY A 149 5.58 -14.70 -16.21
N ARG A 150 4.54 -15.47 -15.86
CA ARG A 150 4.26 -16.71 -16.58
C ARG A 150 3.79 -16.33 -17.98
N GLY A 151 4.75 -16.21 -18.89
CA GLY A 151 4.51 -16.46 -20.31
C GLY A 151 4.10 -17.92 -20.48
N LYS A 152 2.83 -18.11 -20.84
CA LYS A 152 2.21 -19.29 -21.45
C LYS A 152 1.23 -18.66 -22.46
N HIS A 153 1.16 -18.99 -23.73
CA HIS A 153 1.65 -20.09 -24.56
C HIS A 153 2.00 -19.52 -25.95
N ASP A 154 2.89 -20.17 -26.67
CA ASP A 154 2.53 -20.96 -27.86
C ASP A 154 3.56 -22.10 -28.00
#